data_AF-A0A7S3TPZ0-F1
#
_entry.id   AF-A0A7S3TPZ0-F1
#
_cell.length_a   1.000
_cell.length_b   1.000
_cell.length_c   1.000
_cell.angle_alpha   90.00
_cell.angle_beta   90.00
_cell.angle_gamma   90.00
#
_symmetry.space_group_name_H-M   'P 1'
#
loop_
_entity.id
_entity.type
_entity.pdbx_description
1 polymer ?
#
loop_
_entity_poly.entity_id
_entity_poly.type
_entity_poly.pdbx_seq_one_letter_code
_entity_poly.pdbx_strand_id
1 'polypeptide(L)'
;AEMRGANPDGLRQLIIQHAGEKPAVKVDPAARHKQQRDALAALLAVADKQRSHAAVATIIKIIANVLSSPTEPKYRALKAENKAVKEKILSCPGGRQLLLAAGFEEKDVGMIARPEMLVLPDNADLTQLEQVRSALEDVASHLTGNATSVSSQ
;
A
#
# COMPACT_ATOMS: atom_id res chain seq x y z
N ALA A 1 -1.71 -19.42 55.46
CA ALA A 1 -2.80 -19.70 54.50
C ALA A 1 -3.82 -18.59 54.72
N GLU A 2 -4.20 -17.77 53.75
CA GLU A 2 -5.01 -18.16 52.61
C GLU A 2 -4.66 -17.31 51.37
N MET A 3 -4.42 -18.00 50.27
CA MET A 3 -4.24 -17.42 48.94
C MET A 3 -5.60 -16.94 48.44
N ARG A 4 -5.85 -15.62 48.44
CA ARG A 4 -6.98 -15.07 47.66
C ARG A 4 -6.61 -15.11 46.19
N GLY A 5 -7.28 -16.00 45.48
CA GLY A 5 -7.14 -16.24 44.06
C GLY A 5 -7.18 -14.96 43.24
N ALA A 6 -6.28 -14.90 42.25
CA ALA A 6 -6.27 -13.89 41.21
C ALA A 6 -7.69 -13.76 40.62
N ASN A 7 -8.26 -12.55 40.74
CA ASN A 7 -9.54 -12.20 40.15
C ASN A 7 -9.46 -12.38 38.62
N PRO A 8 -10.13 -13.39 38.01
CA PRO A 8 -10.01 -13.66 36.58
C PRO A 8 -10.71 -12.60 35.72
N ASP A 9 -11.55 -11.75 36.33
CA ASP A 9 -12.35 -10.74 35.62
C ASP A 9 -11.58 -9.44 35.37
N GLY A 10 -10.66 -9.08 36.26
CA GLY A 10 -9.83 -7.87 36.11
C GLY A 10 -8.88 -7.93 34.90
N LEU A 11 -8.45 -9.13 34.50
CA LEU A 11 -7.58 -9.31 33.34
C LEU A 11 -8.35 -9.19 32.02
N ARG A 12 -9.64 -9.55 32.00
CA ARG A 12 -10.51 -9.39 30.82
C ARG A 12 -10.78 -7.92 30.52
N GLN A 13 -10.90 -7.07 31.54
CA GLN A 13 -11.08 -5.62 31.37
C GLN A 13 -9.84 -4.90 30.83
N LEU A 14 -8.63 -5.36 31.14
CA LEU A 14 -7.40 -4.69 30.69
C LEU A 14 -7.01 -5.00 29.25
N ILE A 15 -7.39 -6.17 28.72
CA ILE A 15 -7.05 -6.55 27.33
C ILE A 15 -7.90 -5.78 26.30
N ILE A 16 -9.08 -5.30 26.70
CA ILE A 16 -9.94 -4.48 25.83
C ILE A 16 -9.45 -3.03 25.74
N GLN A 17 -8.75 -2.51 26.77
CA GLN A 17 -8.24 -1.13 26.77
C GLN A 17 -6.97 -0.91 25.93
N HIS A 18 -6.32 -1.97 25.42
CA HIS A 18 -5.12 -1.88 24.58
C HIS A 18 -5.25 -2.61 23.24
N ALA A 19 -6.47 -3.03 22.86
CA ALA A 19 -6.76 -3.24 21.44
C ALA A 19 -6.87 -1.86 20.82
N GLY A 20 -5.73 -1.26 20.49
CA GLY A 20 -5.70 -0.12 19.60
C GLY A 20 -6.49 -0.55 18.37
N GLU A 21 -7.69 -0.01 18.21
CA GLU A 21 -8.30 0.20 16.91
C GLU A 21 -7.19 0.84 16.11
N LYS A 22 -6.45 0.01 15.36
CA LYS A 22 -5.51 0.48 14.36
C LYS A 22 -6.43 1.32 13.50
N PRO A 23 -6.29 2.66 13.54
CA PRO A 23 -7.30 3.50 12.94
C PRO A 23 -7.24 3.10 11.47
N ALA A 24 -8.28 2.42 10.98
CA ALA A 24 -8.56 2.33 9.57
C ALA A 24 -8.83 3.79 9.21
N VAL A 25 -7.74 4.52 8.97
CA VAL A 25 -7.72 5.97 9.05
C VAL A 25 -8.78 6.40 8.06
N LYS A 26 -9.83 7.03 8.59
CA LYS A 26 -10.76 7.85 7.82
C LYS A 26 -9.92 9.05 7.34
N VAL A 27 -8.94 8.79 6.49
CA VAL A 27 -8.09 9.82 5.89
C VAL A 27 -9.06 10.63 5.08
N ASP A 28 -9.21 11.91 5.40
CA ASP A 28 -10.02 12.82 4.62
C ASP A 28 -9.70 12.60 3.13
N PRO A 29 -10.72 12.44 2.26
CA PRO A 29 -10.48 12.09 0.85
C PRO A 29 -9.53 13.07 0.16
N ALA A 30 -9.56 14.35 0.58
CA ALA A 30 -8.62 15.37 0.13
C ALA A 30 -7.16 15.11 0.55
N ALA A 31 -6.92 14.69 1.80
CA ALA A 31 -5.59 14.36 2.30
C ALA A 31 -5.05 13.09 1.61
N ARG A 32 -5.92 12.11 1.35
CA ARG A 32 -5.57 10.89 0.61
C ARG A 32 -5.17 11.23 -0.84
N HIS A 33 -5.95 12.06 -1.54
CA HIS A 33 -5.58 12.53 -2.88
C HIS A 33 -4.26 13.29 -2.91
N LYS A 34 -3.98 14.13 -1.90
CA LYS A 34 -2.68 14.80 -1.77
C LYS A 34 -1.55 13.78 -1.59
N GLN A 35 -1.73 12.79 -0.71
CA GLN A 35 -0.74 11.75 -0.46
C GLN A 35 -0.48 10.90 -1.71
N GLN A 36 -1.52 10.56 -2.48
CA GLN A 36 -1.38 9.84 -3.75
C GLN A 36 -0.55 10.63 -4.76
N ARG A 37 -0.82 11.94 -4.91
CA ARG A 37 -0.04 12.81 -5.81
C ARG A 37 1.42 12.93 -5.37
N ASP A 38 1.65 13.10 -4.08
CA ASP A 38 3.00 13.23 -3.51
C ASP A 38 3.81 11.93 -3.70
N ALA A 39 3.20 10.78 -3.40
CA ALA A 39 3.80 9.48 -3.60
C ALA A 39 4.10 9.20 -5.08
N LEU A 40 3.19 9.57 -5.97
CA LEU A 40 3.39 9.46 -7.41
C LEU A 40 4.51 10.38 -7.91
N ALA A 41 4.54 11.64 -7.46
CA ALA A 41 5.61 12.57 -7.78
C ALA A 41 6.98 12.05 -7.30
N ALA A 42 7.06 11.50 -6.08
CA ALA A 42 8.28 10.90 -5.56
C ALA A 42 8.72 9.68 -6.40
N LEU A 43 7.78 8.88 -6.89
CA LEU A 43 8.06 7.74 -7.74
C LEU A 43 8.55 8.17 -9.13
N LEU A 44 8.02 9.26 -9.68
CA LEU A 44 8.45 9.85 -10.94
C LEU A 44 9.74 10.67 -10.83
N ALA A 45 10.08 11.16 -9.63
CA ALA A 45 11.31 11.87 -9.35
C ALA A 45 12.54 10.94 -9.36
N VAL A 46 12.35 9.62 -9.44
CA VAL A 46 13.43 8.66 -9.59
C VAL A 46 14.14 8.92 -10.92
N ALA A 47 15.44 9.24 -10.86
CA ALA A 47 16.26 9.55 -12.03
C ALA A 47 16.22 8.45 -13.10
N ASP A 48 16.07 7.20 -12.67
CA ASP A 48 15.94 6.04 -13.55
C ASP A 48 14.48 5.87 -14.00
N LYS A 49 14.19 6.36 -15.20
CA LYS A 49 12.85 6.25 -15.82
C LYS A 49 12.41 4.80 -16.01
N GLN A 50 13.33 3.87 -16.28
CA GLN A 50 13.00 2.45 -16.42
C GLN A 50 12.55 1.84 -15.09
N ARG A 51 13.22 2.18 -13.98
CA ARG A 51 12.79 1.76 -12.63
C ARG A 51 11.44 2.36 -12.27
N SER A 52 11.24 3.65 -12.53
CA SER A 52 9.96 4.34 -12.33
C SER A 52 8.84 3.64 -13.08
N HIS A 53 9.01 3.45 -14.38
CA HIS A 53 8.03 2.77 -15.23
C HIS A 53 7.77 1.32 -14.76
N ALA A 54 8.82 0.56 -14.42
CA ALA A 54 8.66 -0.80 -13.91
C ALA A 54 7.91 -0.84 -12.57
N ALA A 55 8.13 0.13 -11.68
CA ALA A 55 7.41 0.26 -10.43
C ALA A 55 5.93 0.54 -10.67
N VAL A 56 5.61 1.56 -11.49
CA VAL A 56 4.23 1.90 -11.89
C VAL A 56 3.53 0.68 -12.51
N ALA A 57 4.15 0.04 -13.50
CA ALA A 57 3.58 -1.13 -14.18
C ALA A 57 3.33 -2.31 -13.22
N THR A 58 4.23 -2.52 -12.25
CA THR A 58 4.06 -3.57 -11.24
C THR A 58 2.87 -3.26 -10.32
N ILE A 59 2.72 -2.01 -9.88
CA ILE A 59 1.61 -1.58 -9.02
C ILE A 59 0.27 -1.70 -9.77
N ILE A 60 0.21 -1.25 -11.03
CA ILE A 60 -0.98 -1.41 -11.89
C ILE A 60 -1.36 -2.90 -11.97
N LYS A 61 -0.39 -3.78 -12.20
CA LYS A 61 -0.65 -5.23 -12.31
C LYS A 61 -1.16 -5.84 -11.00
N ILE A 62 -0.62 -5.41 -9.86
CA ILE A 62 -1.10 -5.83 -8.55
C ILE A 62 -2.55 -5.40 -8.34
N ILE A 63 -2.86 -4.12 -8.58
CA ILE A 63 -4.21 -3.58 -8.43
C ILE A 63 -5.17 -4.27 -9.41
N ALA A 64 -4.77 -4.48 -10.66
CA ALA A 64 -5.57 -5.19 -11.66
C ALA A 64 -5.89 -6.64 -11.24
N ASN A 65 -4.93 -7.36 -10.65
CA ASN A 65 -5.18 -8.70 -10.12
C ASN A 65 -6.19 -8.69 -8.97
N VAL A 66 -6.12 -7.69 -8.09
CA VAL A 66 -7.11 -7.50 -7.01
C VAL A 66 -8.49 -7.17 -7.57
N LEU A 67 -8.58 -6.25 -8.55
CA LEU A 67 -9.86 -5.87 -9.16
C LEU A 67 -10.49 -7.02 -9.97
N SER A 68 -9.66 -7.84 -10.62
CA SER A 68 -10.11 -9.02 -11.34
C SER A 68 -10.53 -10.16 -10.42
N SER A 69 -10.04 -10.20 -9.18
CA SER A 69 -10.34 -11.26 -8.21
C SER A 69 -10.31 -10.69 -6.78
N PRO A 70 -11.32 -9.87 -6.41
CA PRO A 70 -11.30 -9.13 -5.16
C PRO A 70 -11.46 -10.04 -3.93
N THR A 71 -12.00 -11.24 -4.09
CA THR A 71 -12.17 -12.21 -3.00
C THR A 71 -10.92 -13.07 -2.77
N GLU A 72 -9.91 -12.99 -3.63
CA GLU A 72 -8.72 -13.83 -3.55
C GLU A 72 -7.67 -13.21 -2.59
N PRO A 73 -7.41 -13.83 -1.42
CA PRO A 73 -6.55 -13.26 -0.39
C PRO A 73 -5.09 -13.14 -0.83
N LYS A 74 -4.64 -13.98 -1.78
CA LYS A 74 -3.26 -13.95 -2.29
C LYS A 74 -2.94 -12.70 -3.10
N TYR A 75 -3.95 -12.05 -3.70
CA TYR A 75 -3.78 -10.78 -4.43
C TYR A 75 -3.92 -9.58 -3.51
N ARG A 76 -4.70 -9.72 -2.43
CA ARG A 76 -4.84 -8.71 -1.39
C ARG A 76 -3.62 -8.61 -0.46
N ALA A 77 -2.73 -9.60 -0.46
CA ALA A 77 -1.59 -9.64 0.45
C ALA A 77 -0.24 -9.65 -0.29
N LEU A 78 0.54 -8.59 -0.12
CA LEU A 78 1.85 -8.38 -0.73
C LEU A 78 2.94 -8.58 0.32
N LYS A 79 3.80 -9.59 0.11
CA LYS A 79 4.97 -9.83 0.96
C LYS A 79 6.12 -8.94 0.51
N ALA A 80 6.73 -8.16 1.41
CA ALA A 80 7.96 -7.42 1.10
C ALA A 80 9.13 -8.31 0.68
N GLU A 81 9.09 -9.61 0.96
CA GLU A 81 10.09 -10.58 0.49
C GLU A 81 9.97 -10.91 -1.01
N ASN A 82 8.80 -10.68 -1.61
CA ASN A 82 8.62 -10.94 -3.03
C ASN A 82 9.56 -10.03 -3.82
N LYS A 83 10.44 -10.60 -4.64
CA LYS A 83 11.45 -9.85 -5.42
C LYS A 83 10.82 -8.69 -6.20
N ALA A 84 9.65 -8.90 -6.81
CA ALA A 84 8.97 -7.83 -7.53
C ALA A 84 8.57 -6.68 -6.60
N VAL A 85 7.99 -6.97 -5.44
CA VAL A 85 7.59 -5.95 -4.46
C VAL A 85 8.83 -5.25 -3.88
N LYS A 86 9.83 -6.01 -3.46
CA LYS A 86 11.06 -5.47 -2.87
C LYS A 86 11.84 -4.60 -3.83
N GLU A 87 12.15 -5.12 -5.01
CA GLU A 87 13.07 -4.47 -5.95
C GLU A 87 12.39 -3.43 -6.83
N LYS A 88 11.10 -3.59 -7.14
CA LYS A 88 10.37 -2.66 -8.01
C LYS A 88 9.61 -1.61 -7.23
N ILE A 89 9.00 -1.97 -6.09
CA ILE A 89 8.11 -1.07 -5.35
C ILE A 89 8.83 -0.45 -4.15
N LEU A 90 9.37 -1.28 -3.25
CA LEU A 90 10.00 -0.82 -2.02
C LEU A 90 11.36 -0.14 -2.25
N SER A 91 12.06 -0.51 -3.32
CA SER A 91 13.30 0.14 -3.74
C SER A 91 13.07 1.54 -4.35
N CYS A 92 11.84 1.84 -4.77
CA CYS A 92 11.48 3.12 -5.36
C CYS A 92 10.89 4.06 -4.29
N PRO A 93 11.41 5.29 -4.13
CA PRO A 93 10.79 6.30 -3.29
C PRO A 93 9.35 6.54 -3.78
N GLY A 94 8.40 6.65 -2.87
CA GLY A 94 6.98 6.80 -3.20
C GLY A 94 6.23 5.50 -3.50
N GLY A 95 6.89 4.39 -3.87
CA GLY A 95 6.20 3.14 -4.22
C GLY A 95 5.40 2.55 -3.06
N ARG A 96 5.98 2.50 -1.86
CA ARG A 96 5.26 2.11 -0.64
C ARG A 96 4.13 3.09 -0.30
N GLN A 97 4.44 4.39 -0.29
CA GLN A 97 3.48 5.46 0.05
C GLN A 97 2.24 5.41 -0.87
N LEU A 98 2.44 5.05 -2.14
CA LEU A 98 1.39 4.94 -3.13
C LEU A 98 0.48 3.74 -2.85
N LEU A 99 1.03 2.57 -2.48
CA LEU A 99 0.24 1.42 -2.05
C LEU A 99 -0.57 1.76 -0.79
N LEU A 100 0.05 2.42 0.19
CA LEU A 100 -0.64 2.89 1.39
C LEU A 100 -1.80 3.83 1.06
N ALA A 101 -1.55 4.80 0.19
CA ALA A 101 -2.55 5.77 -0.23
C ALA A 101 -3.65 5.16 -1.12
N ALA A 102 -3.37 4.02 -1.78
CA ALA A 102 -4.35 3.22 -2.49
C ALA A 102 -5.27 2.43 -1.55
N GLY A 103 -4.89 2.26 -0.28
CA GLY A 103 -5.68 1.56 0.74
C GLY A 103 -5.03 0.28 1.27
N PHE A 104 -3.83 -0.07 0.83
CA PHE A 104 -3.06 -1.15 1.47
C PHE A 104 -2.60 -0.70 2.85
N GLU A 105 -2.52 -1.63 3.79
CA GLU A 105 -2.07 -1.38 5.15
C GLU A 105 -0.82 -2.20 5.46
N GLU A 106 0.13 -1.60 6.16
CA GLU A 106 1.28 -2.32 6.68
C GLU A 106 0.87 -3.16 7.87
N LYS A 107 0.97 -4.48 7.72
CA LYS A 107 0.97 -5.44 8.83
C LYS A 107 2.39 -5.73 9.26
N ASP A 108 2.67 -5.39 10.51
CA ASP A 108 3.84 -5.88 11.22
C ASP A 108 3.54 -7.30 11.69
N VAL A 109 4.31 -8.27 11.19
CA VAL A 109 4.12 -9.69 11.48
C VAL A 109 5.15 -10.13 12.53
N GLY A 110 5.05 -9.61 13.74
CA GLY A 110 5.61 -10.22 14.95
C GLY A 110 7.01 -9.76 15.40
N MET A 111 7.25 -9.96 16.71
CA MET A 111 8.32 -9.44 17.57
C MET A 111 9.78 -9.77 17.16
N ILE A 112 10.01 -10.56 16.12
CA ILE A 112 11.36 -10.95 15.67
C ILE A 112 11.47 -10.65 14.18
N ALA A 113 11.90 -9.42 13.89
CA ALA A 113 12.46 -8.96 12.62
C ALA A 113 11.98 -9.68 11.32
N ARG A 114 10.98 -9.05 10.67
CA ARG A 114 10.65 -9.12 9.22
C ARG A 114 9.75 -10.30 8.79
N PRO A 115 8.76 -10.08 7.90
CA PRO A 115 8.72 -9.05 6.86
C PRO A 115 7.51 -8.11 6.94
N GLU A 116 7.72 -6.88 6.51
CA GLU A 116 6.64 -5.91 6.29
C GLU A 116 5.68 -6.48 5.25
N MET A 117 4.43 -6.71 5.63
CA MET A 117 3.40 -7.19 4.72
C MET A 117 2.45 -6.05 4.41
N LEU A 118 2.17 -5.81 3.13
CA LEU A 118 1.16 -4.85 2.70
C LEU A 118 -0.12 -5.62 2.39
N VAL A 119 -1.17 -5.43 3.18
CA VAL A 119 -2.44 -6.14 3.03
C VAL A 119 -3.55 -5.15 2.72
N LEU A 120 -4.33 -5.43 1.70
CA LEU A 120 -5.56 -4.71 1.42
C LEU A 120 -6.68 -5.31 2.28
N PRO A 121 -7.29 -4.53 3.18
CA PRO A 121 -8.36 -5.03 4.04
C PRO A 121 -9.62 -5.30 3.22
N ASP A 122 -10.53 -6.12 3.76
CA ASP A 122 -11.72 -6.55 3.04
C ASP A 122 -12.75 -5.44 2.80
N ASN A 123 -12.75 -4.44 3.67
CA ASN A 123 -13.52 -3.21 3.58
C ASN A 123 -12.85 -2.13 2.71
N ALA A 124 -11.78 -2.46 1.98
CA ALA A 124 -11.13 -1.52 1.10
C ALA A 124 -12.04 -1.06 -0.04
N ASP A 125 -11.93 0.22 -0.38
CA ASP A 125 -12.75 0.87 -1.39
C ASP A 125 -12.21 0.53 -2.80
N LEU A 126 -12.87 -0.40 -3.49
CA LEU A 126 -12.41 -0.86 -4.81
C LEU A 126 -12.47 0.26 -5.86
N THR A 127 -13.41 1.20 -5.73
CA THR A 127 -13.50 2.38 -6.57
C THR A 127 -12.25 3.25 -6.42
N GLN A 128 -11.73 3.41 -5.21
CA GLN A 128 -10.45 4.09 -4.98
C GLN A 128 -9.29 3.37 -5.67
N LEU A 129 -9.25 2.03 -5.60
CA LEU A 129 -8.21 1.24 -6.28
C LEU A 129 -8.26 1.45 -7.80
N GLU A 130 -9.46 1.45 -8.39
CA GLU A 130 -9.64 1.73 -9.82
C GLU A 130 -9.16 3.13 -10.20
N GLN A 131 -9.48 4.16 -9.39
CA GLN A 131 -9.02 5.52 -9.61
C GLN A 131 -7.49 5.64 -9.56
N VAL A 132 -6.86 4.99 -8.58
CA VAL A 132 -5.39 4.93 -8.47
C VAL A 132 -4.81 4.26 -9.71
N ARG A 133 -5.37 3.12 -10.12
CA ARG A 133 -4.93 2.37 -11.29
C ARG A 133 -5.03 3.23 -12.55
N SER A 134 -6.17 3.88 -12.78
CA SER A 134 -6.39 4.76 -13.93
C SER A 134 -5.38 5.91 -13.97
N ALA A 135 -5.13 6.57 -12.84
CA ALA A 135 -4.12 7.62 -12.74
C ALA A 135 -2.70 7.10 -13.02
N LEU A 136 -2.38 5.87 -12.60
CA LEU A 136 -1.09 5.25 -12.88
C LEU A 136 -0.93 4.85 -14.35
N GLU A 137 -1.99 4.36 -15.00
CA GLU A 137 -2.00 4.02 -16.43
C GLU A 137 -1.81 5.26 -17.31
N ASP A 138 -2.45 6.38 -16.95
CA ASP A 138 -2.24 7.67 -17.59
C ASP A 138 -0.77 8.10 -17.49
N VAL A 139 -0.21 8.12 -16.28
CA VAL A 139 1.20 8.45 -16.06
C VAL A 139 2.15 7.48 -16.76
N ALA A 140 1.86 6.18 -16.76
CA ALA A 140 2.67 5.19 -17.47
C ALA A 140 2.71 5.51 -18.97
N SER A 141 1.56 5.88 -19.55
CA SER A 141 1.41 6.26 -20.95
C SER A 141 2.23 7.52 -21.27
N HIS A 142 2.25 8.50 -20.36
CA HIS A 142 3.12 9.68 -20.48
C HIS A 142 4.61 9.34 -20.34
N LEU A 143 4.99 8.39 -19.49
CA LEU A 143 6.38 7.94 -19.36
C LEU A 143 6.92 7.25 -20.62
N THR A 144 6.08 6.50 -21.35
CA THR A 144 6.47 5.90 -22.65
C THR A 144 6.38 6.89 -23.81
N GLY A 145 5.42 7.81 -23.79
CA GLY A 145 5.18 8.79 -24.86
C GLY A 145 6.17 9.95 -24.88
N ASN A 146 6.79 10.31 -23.75
CA ASN A 146 7.71 11.44 -23.67
C ASN A 146 9.12 11.14 -24.24
N ALA A 147 9.32 9.99 -24.89
CA ALA A 147 10.51 9.70 -25.68
C ALA A 147 10.44 10.31 -27.11
N THR A 148 9.35 11.00 -27.49
CA THR A 148 9.16 11.48 -28.88
C THR A 148 8.68 12.94 -29.01
N SER A 149 8.81 13.78 -27.98
CA SER A 149 8.55 15.23 -28.16
C SER A 149 9.58 16.10 -27.45
N VAL A 150 10.76 16.15 -28.06
CA VAL A 150 11.64 17.32 -28.08
C VAL A 150 12.16 17.46 -29.51
N SER A 151 11.26 17.86 -30.40
CA SER A 151 11.58 18.42 -31.71
C SER A 151 10.47 19.40 -32.08
N SER A 152 10.86 20.65 -32.34
CA SER A 152 10.05 21.79 -32.82
C SER A 152 9.35 22.57 -31.70
N GLN A 153 9.92 23.70 -31.28
CA GLN A 153 9.89 24.97 -32.02
C GLN A 153 11.01 25.90 -31.55
#